data_AF-A0A954JQW2-F1
#
_entry.id   AF-A0A954JQW2-F1
#
_cell.length_a   1.000
_cell.length_b   1.000
_cell.length_c   1.000
_cell.angle_alpha   90.00
_cell.angle_beta   90.00
_cell.angle_gamma   90.00
#
_symmetry.space_group_name_H-M   'P 1'
#
loop_
_entity.id
_entity.type
_entity.pdbx_description
1 polymer ?
#
loop_
_entity_poly.entity_id
_entity_poly.type
_entity_poly.pdbx_seq_one_letter_code
_entity_poly.pdbx_strand_id
1 'polypeptide(L)' 'MEHDHMPSAEELAFAQAAMDAVDGPLLYGRVDMMRDGHGQWRLMELELIEPFLYPNQGPNMGRAFAAALERVLRREA' A
#
# COMPACT_ATOMS: atom_id res chain seq x y z
N MET A 1 14.57 -2.98 -12.55
CA MET A 1 13.85 -4.26 -12.59
C MET A 1 13.17 -4.44 -11.25
N GLU A 2 11.91 -4.84 -11.27
CA GLU A 2 11.14 -5.20 -10.06
C GLU A 2 11.78 -6.42 -9.40
N HIS A 3 11.82 -6.44 -8.07
CA HIS A 3 12.40 -7.54 -7.29
C HIS A 3 11.63 -7.69 -5.99
N ASP A 4 11.68 -8.88 -5.41
CA ASP A 4 11.07 -9.15 -4.12
C ASP A 4 11.78 -8.34 -3.04
N HIS A 5 11.00 -7.63 -2.22
CA HIS A 5 11.47 -6.87 -1.07
C HIS A 5 10.63 -7.22 0.14
N MET A 6 11.28 -7.57 1.25
CA MET A 6 10.59 -7.77 2.52
C MET A 6 10.70 -6.46 3.31
N PRO A 7 9.59 -5.71 3.45
CA PRO A 7 9.65 -4.41 4.11
C PRO A 7 9.95 -4.56 5.60
N SER A 8 10.77 -3.65 6.12
CA SER A 8 10.99 -3.48 7.54
C SER A 8 9.74 -2.94 8.24
N ALA A 9 9.71 -3.05 9.57
CA ALA A 9 8.64 -2.46 10.38
C ALA A 9 8.56 -0.93 10.23
N GLU A 10 9.71 -0.26 10.01
CA GLU A 10 9.78 1.19 9.79
C GLU A 10 9.11 1.58 8.46
N GLU A 11 9.40 0.84 7.38
CA GLU A 11 8.78 1.03 6.06
C GLU A 11 7.27 0.82 6.12
N LEU A 12 6.80 -0.25 6.77
CA LEU A 12 5.38 -0.53 6.94
C LEU A 12 4.68 0.56 7.75
N ALA A 13 5.28 1.03 8.84
CA ALA A 13 4.71 2.09 9.66
C ALA A 13 4.60 3.42 8.90
N PHE A 14 5.62 3.77 8.11
CA PHE A 14 5.59 4.97 7.28
C PHE A 14 4.50 4.88 6.20
N ALA A 15 4.42 3.74 5.49
CA ALA A 15 3.39 3.51 4.48
C ALA A 15 1.98 3.56 5.07
N GLN A 16 1.76 2.94 6.24
CA GLN A 16 0.48 2.98 6.93
C GLN A 16 0.10 4.42 7.33
N ALA A 17 1.05 5.21 7.84
CA ALA A 17 0.79 6.60 8.20
C ALA A 17 0.37 7.47 7.00
N ALA A 18 0.93 7.20 5.81
CA ALA A 18 0.51 7.87 4.58
C ALA A 18 -0.92 7.48 4.17
N MET A 19 -1.28 6.21 4.29
CA MET A 19 -2.64 5.71 4.02
C MET A 19 -3.67 6.27 5.01
N ASP A 20 -3.32 6.34 6.30
CA ASP A 20 -4.20 6.84 7.36
C ASP A 20 -4.47 8.35 7.28
N ALA A 21 -3.64 9.09 6.54
CA ALA A 21 -3.84 10.51 6.29
C ALA A 21 -4.97 10.81 5.27
N VAL A 22 -5.49 9.78 4.60
CA VAL A 22 -6.58 9.91 3.63
C VAL A 22 -7.91 9.58 4.29
N ASP A 23 -8.89 10.48 4.15
CA ASP A 23 -10.23 10.25 4.65
C ASP A 23 -10.99 9.20 3.82
N GLY A 24 -11.65 8.28 4.50
CA GLY A 24 -12.59 7.33 3.91
C GLY A 24 -12.05 5.89 3.78
N PRO A 25 -12.92 4.93 3.46
CA PRO A 25 -12.51 3.53 3.31
C PRO A 25 -11.76 3.34 1.98
N LEU A 26 -10.46 3.04 2.07
CA LEU A 26 -9.67 2.62 0.92
C LEU A 26 -9.70 1.09 0.78
N LEU A 27 -10.01 0.60 -0.43
CA LEU A 27 -9.89 -0.82 -0.77
C LEU A 27 -8.40 -1.22 -0.92
N TYR A 28 -7.62 -0.34 -1.55
CA TYR A 28 -6.21 -0.50 -1.83
C TYR A 28 -5.54 0.88 -1.91
N GLY A 29 -4.21 0.88 -1.92
CA GLY A 29 -3.38 2.03 -2.28
C GLY A 29 -1.92 1.59 -2.41
N ARG A 30 -1.12 2.37 -3.12
CA ARG A 30 0.33 2.20 -3.17
C ARG A 30 1.01 3.45 -2.62
N VAL A 31 2.02 3.23 -1.79
CA VAL A 31 2.83 4.28 -1.17
C VAL A 31 4.24 4.17 -1.71
N ASP A 32 4.63 5.12 -2.54
CA ASP A 32 5.99 5.20 -3.05
C ASP A 32 6.80 6.11 -2.12
N MET A 33 7.92 5.60 -1.63
CA MET A 33 8.73 6.26 -0.60
C MET A 33 10.21 6.30 -0.97
N MET A 34 10.89 7.33 -0.47
CA MET A 34 12.34 7.48 -0.58
C MET A 34 12.92 7.99 0.74
N ARG A 35 14.23 7.79 0.94
CA ARG A 35 14.95 8.43 2.03
C ARG A 35 15.47 9.80 1.59
N ASP A 36 15.35 10.81 2.46
CA ASP A 36 15.95 12.13 2.22
C ASP A 36 17.47 12.14 2.50
N GLY A 37 18.09 13.32 2.40
CA GLY A 37 19.53 13.52 2.66
C GLY A 37 19.96 13.24 4.13
N HIS A 38 19.01 13.04 5.03
CA HIS A 38 19.23 12.65 6.43
C HIS A 38 18.82 11.19 6.71
N GLY A 39 18.51 10.43 5.65
CA GLY A 39 18.10 9.04 5.75
C GLY A 39 16.66 8.83 6.24
N GLN A 40 15.85 9.88 6.38
CA GLN A 40 14.47 9.77 6.86
C GLN A 40 13.51 9.45 5.71
N TRP A 41 12.51 8.60 5.97
CA TRP A 41 11.49 8.28 4.97
C TRP A 41 10.65 9.52 4.60
N ARG A 42 10.40 9.68 3.30
CA ARG A 42 9.57 10.71 2.67
C ARG A 42 8.64 10.06 1.66
N LEU A 43 7.43 10.59 1.58
CA LEU A 43 6.43 10.21 0.59
C LEU A 43 6.83 10.82 -0.76
N MET A 44 6.87 10.01 -1.80
CA MET A 44 7.01 10.45 -3.19
C MET A 44 5.65 10.51 -3.87
N GLU A 45 4.87 9.43 -3.79
CA GLU A 45 3.58 9.30 -4.45
C GLU A 45 2.62 8.45 -3.60
N LEU A 46 1.33 8.77 -3.69
CA LEU A 46 0.24 8.02 -3.09
C LEU A 46 -0.81 7.72 -4.17
N GLU A 47 -0.82 6.50 -4.68
CA GLU A 47 -1.74 6.08 -5.75
C GLU A 47 -2.94 5.34 -5.17
N LEU A 48 -4.13 5.92 -5.38
CA LEU A 48 -5.39 5.43 -4.80
C LEU A 48 -6.42 4.97 -5.84
N ILE A 49 -6.20 5.27 -7.12
CA ILE A 49 -7.18 5.04 -8.19
C ILE A 49 -6.75 3.90 -9.11
N GLU A 50 -5.52 3.90 -9.60
CA GLU A 50 -5.03 2.91 -10.56
C GLU A 50 -3.60 2.42 -10.29
N PRO A 51 -3.25 2.05 -9.04
CA PRO A 51 -1.90 1.61 -8.74
C PRO A 51 -1.57 0.28 -9.41
N PHE A 52 -0.32 0.14 -9.86
CA PHE A 52 0.21 -1.17 -10.20
C PHE A 52 0.66 -1.91 -8.92
N LEU A 53 -0.14 -2.87 -8.45
CA LEU A 53 0.03 -3.53 -7.14
C LEU A 53 1.07 -4.67 -7.09
N TYR A 54 1.98 -4.76 -8.05
CA TYR A 54 3.05 -5.77 -8.09
C TYR A 54 2.56 -7.22 -7.82
N PRO A 55 1.64 -7.76 -8.66
CA PRO A 55 1.00 -9.07 -8.43
C PRO A 55 1.96 -10.25 -8.31
N ASN A 56 3.16 -10.14 -8.89
CA ASN A 56 4.15 -11.22 -8.89
C ASN A 56 5.05 -11.20 -7.64
N GLN A 57 5.34 -10.02 -7.09
CA GLN A 57 6.26 -9.80 -5.97
C GLN A 57 5.54 -9.79 -4.62
N GLY A 58 4.23 -9.47 -4.60
CA GLY A 58 3.40 -9.51 -3.40
C GLY A 58 2.88 -10.93 -3.11
N PRO A 59 3.38 -11.65 -2.09
CA PRO A 59 2.84 -12.95 -1.75
C PRO A 59 1.37 -12.83 -1.37
N ASN A 60 0.52 -13.67 -1.96
CA ASN A 60 -0.93 -13.70 -1.74
C ASN A 60 -1.70 -12.44 -2.16
N MET A 61 -1.13 -11.54 -2.97
CA MET A 61 -1.78 -10.28 -3.37
C MET A 61 -3.23 -10.49 -3.84
N GLY A 62 -3.46 -11.41 -4.78
CA GLY A 62 -4.81 -11.68 -5.30
C GLY A 62 -5.80 -12.17 -4.23
N ARG A 63 -5.36 -12.98 -3.27
CA ARG A 63 -6.22 -13.43 -2.16
C ARG A 63 -6.52 -12.30 -1.19
N ALA A 64 -5.52 -11.47 -0.86
CA ALA A 64 -5.69 -10.32 0.01
C ALA A 64 -6.66 -9.30 -0.61
N PHE A 65 -6.50 -9.01 -1.91
CA PHE A 65 -7.40 -8.11 -2.64
C PHE A 65 -8.84 -8.63 -2.65
N ALA A 66 -9.06 -9.90 -2.98
CA ALA A 66 -10.39 -10.50 -3.00
C ALA A 66 -11.08 -10.41 -1.63
N ALA A 67 -10.35 -10.73 -0.55
CA ALA A 67 -10.89 -10.64 0.82
C ALA A 67 -11.23 -9.18 1.21
N ALA A 68 -10.39 -8.21 0.82
CA ALA A 68 -10.67 -6.81 1.05
C ALA A 68 -11.91 -6.33 0.27
N LEU A 69 -12.07 -6.78 -0.98
CA LEU A 69 -13.21 -6.45 -1.83
C LEU A 69 -14.51 -7.02 -1.27
N GLU A 70 -14.51 -8.29 -0.84
CA GLU A 70 -15.67 -8.89 -0.17
C GLU A 70 -16.11 -8.10 1.06
N ARG A 71 -15.15 -7.61 1.86
CA ARG A 71 -15.43 -6.78 3.03
C ARG A 71 -16.07 -5.45 2.67
N VAL A 72 -15.65 -4.82 1.57
CA VAL A 72 -16.27 -3.58 1.07
C VAL A 72 -17.69 -3.85 0.59
N LEU A 73 -17.88 -4.86 -0.27
CA LEU A 73 -19.20 -5.22 -0.80
C LEU A 73 -20.22 -5.59 0.30
N ARG A 74 -19.76 -6.22 1.39
CA ARG A 74 -20.61 -6.53 2.55
C ARG A 74 -21.00 -5.33 3.41
N ARG A 75 -20.26 -4.22 3.34
CA ARG A 75 -20.60 -2.97 4.08
C ARG A 75 -21.66 -2.15 3.36
N GLU A 76 -21.80 -2.35 2.06
CA GLU A 76 -22.78 -1.65 1.21
C GLU A 76 -24.11 -2.38 1.09
N ALA A 77 -24.20 -3.62 1.59
CA ALA A 77 -25.40 -4.45 1.64
C ALA A 77 -26.11 -4.35 3.00
#